data_AF-A0A9P7USB2-F1
#
_entry.id   AF-A0A9P7USB2-F1
#
_cell.length_a   1.000
_cell.length_b   1.000
_cell.length_c   1.000
_cell.angle_alpha   90.00
_cell.angle_beta   90.00
_cell.angle_gamma   90.00
#
_symmetry.space_group_name_H-M   'P 1'
#
loop_
_entity.id
_entity.type
_entity.pdbx_description
1 polymer ?
#
loop_
_entity_poly.entity_id
_entity_poly.type
_entity_poly.pdbx_seq_one_letter_code
_entity_poly.pdbx_strand_id
1 'polypeptide(L)'
;MLTTPLYLLANTASEKPNALAFKIPIIDFETDQIADWKSITYSKFASDVLRLAAEWLRIFQTDGIPQGSVVAICLGGYEYLDAVHVYSIQRAGYVPHTFSRLPGIEVIKDLLKESDTKALVRASQFKDVLASIQDIPIYDAVTSLDLGDVGSSPKLPPLQRPTNPNDLSIITHTSGSTSGRPKLVRINHRWINATIQKAHNPLTPGSSTGPVIVNWMSVSLYTPKF
;
A
#
# COMPACT_ATOMS: atom_id res chain seq x y z
N MET A 1 19.48 -11.03 7.95
CA MET A 1 18.23 -10.57 8.59
C MET A 1 17.31 -10.05 7.50
N LEU A 2 16.00 -10.37 7.51
CA LEU A 2 15.07 -9.91 6.48
C LEU A 2 14.75 -8.41 6.68
N THR A 3 14.90 -7.63 5.62
CA THR A 3 14.45 -6.24 5.54
C THR A 3 13.11 -6.20 4.82
N THR A 4 12.15 -5.47 5.40
CA THR A 4 10.85 -5.21 4.80
C THR A 4 10.71 -3.72 4.47
N PRO A 5 9.74 -3.34 3.62
CA PRO A 5 9.48 -1.94 3.28
C PRO A 5 9.15 -1.11 4.52
N LEU A 6 8.40 -1.67 5.48
CA LEU A 6 8.08 -1.00 6.74
C LEU A 6 9.31 -0.75 7.62
N TYR A 7 10.25 -1.70 7.69
CA TYR A 7 11.51 -1.47 8.41
C TYR A 7 12.37 -0.41 7.74
N LEU A 8 12.45 -0.46 6.41
CA LEU A 8 13.24 0.51 5.67
C LEU A 8 12.64 1.92 5.81
N LEU A 9 11.31 2.06 5.73
CA LEU A 9 10.61 3.32 6.00
C LEU A 9 10.87 3.82 7.42
N ALA A 10 10.71 2.97 8.44
CA ALA A 10 10.93 3.36 9.83
C ALA A 10 12.37 3.83 10.09
N ASN A 11 13.36 3.11 9.56
CA ASN A 11 14.77 3.49 9.67
C ASN A 11 15.05 4.81 8.94
N THR A 12 14.62 4.95 7.68
CA THR A 12 14.84 6.19 6.92
C THR A 12 14.15 7.39 7.57
N ALA A 13 12.93 7.21 8.07
CA ALA A 13 12.22 8.29 8.77
C ALA A 13 12.92 8.71 10.07
N SER A 14 13.61 7.79 10.73
CA SER A 14 14.43 8.10 11.92
C SER A 14 15.76 8.77 11.56
N GLU A 15 16.44 8.29 10.52
CA GLU A 15 17.79 8.76 10.15
C GLU A 15 17.75 10.06 9.33
N LYS A 16 16.77 10.20 8.44
CA LYS A 16 16.61 11.30 7.48
C LYS A 16 15.15 11.79 7.43
N PRO A 17 14.58 12.26 8.56
CA PRO A 17 13.16 12.60 8.67
C PRO A 17 12.70 13.65 7.65
N ASN A 18 13.56 14.63 7.34
CA ASN A 18 13.24 15.77 6.47
C ASN A 18 13.57 15.52 4.99
N ALA A 19 14.19 14.38 4.65
CA ALA A 19 14.40 14.03 3.25
C ALA A 19 13.03 13.76 2.58
N LEU A 20 12.88 14.13 1.31
CA LEU A 20 11.60 13.90 0.64
C LEU A 20 11.45 12.42 0.28
N ALA A 21 10.26 11.89 0.57
CA ALA A 21 9.79 10.58 0.14
C ALA A 21 8.97 10.68 -1.15
N PHE A 22 8.16 11.74 -1.31
CA PHE A 22 7.32 11.94 -2.50
C PHE A 22 7.25 13.41 -2.93
N LYS A 23 6.94 13.60 -4.21
CA LYS A 23 6.36 14.83 -4.76
C LYS A 23 5.02 14.48 -5.40
N ILE A 24 3.97 15.15 -4.97
CA ILE A 24 2.60 14.95 -5.44
C ILE A 24 2.23 16.15 -6.32
N PRO A 25 1.74 15.96 -7.54
CA PRO A 25 1.32 17.07 -8.37
C PRO A 25 0.08 17.75 -7.76
N ILE A 26 0.09 19.08 -7.75
CA ILE A 26 -1.08 19.90 -7.48
C ILE A 26 -1.66 20.25 -8.85
N ILE A 27 -2.84 19.74 -9.15
CA ILE A 27 -3.53 19.97 -10.42
C ILE A 27 -4.42 21.21 -10.27
N ASP A 28 -4.32 22.12 -11.24
CA ASP A 28 -5.24 23.23 -11.40
C ASP A 28 -6.56 22.72 -11.98
N PHE A 29 -7.66 22.95 -11.26
CA PHE A 29 -8.97 22.40 -11.63
C PHE A 29 -9.60 23.06 -12.88
N GLU A 30 -9.15 24.25 -13.26
CA GLU A 30 -9.66 24.95 -14.45
C GLU A 30 -8.94 24.50 -15.72
N THR A 31 -7.64 24.23 -15.62
CA THR A 31 -6.78 23.93 -16.77
C THR A 31 -6.42 22.44 -16.92
N ASP A 32 -6.66 21.63 -15.88
CA ASP A 32 -6.23 20.23 -15.77
C ASP A 32 -4.70 20.05 -15.94
N GLN A 33 -3.93 21.10 -15.62
CA GLN A 33 -2.47 21.12 -15.69
C GLN A 33 -1.84 21.08 -14.30
N ILE A 34 -0.59 20.62 -14.23
CA ILE A 34 0.19 20.65 -13.00
C ILE A 34 0.57 22.11 -12.69
N ALA A 35 -0.02 22.67 -11.63
CA ALA A 35 0.29 24.00 -11.14
C ALA A 35 1.55 24.02 -10.27
N ASP A 36 1.72 23.03 -9.41
CA ASP A 36 2.82 22.95 -8.45
C ASP A 36 3.03 21.50 -7.95
N TRP A 37 4.01 21.29 -7.07
CA TRP A 37 4.34 20.00 -6.46
C TRP A 37 4.36 20.09 -4.94
N LYS A 38 3.46 19.34 -4.30
CA LYS A 38 3.50 19.15 -2.84
C LYS A 38 4.57 18.13 -2.47
N SER A 39 5.50 18.53 -1.62
CA SER A 39 6.55 17.63 -1.11
C SER A 39 6.09 16.90 0.15
N ILE A 40 6.35 15.59 0.22
CA ILE A 40 6.12 14.74 1.39
C ILE A 40 7.45 14.21 1.88
N THR A 41 7.75 14.40 3.17
CA THR A 41 8.99 13.89 3.80
C THR A 41 8.83 12.44 4.26
N TYR A 42 9.94 11.76 4.54
CA TYR A 42 9.91 10.42 5.14
C TYR A 42 9.22 10.39 6.51
N SER A 43 9.41 11.43 7.34
CA SER A 43 8.71 11.54 8.63
C SER A 43 7.19 11.68 8.44
N LYS A 44 6.75 12.49 7.47
CA LYS A 44 5.33 12.64 7.14
C LYS A 44 4.75 11.34 6.61
N PHE A 45 5.44 10.67 5.69
CA PHE A 45 4.99 9.39 5.16
C PHE A 45 4.88 8.31 6.23
N ALA A 46 5.87 8.18 7.10
CA ALA A 46 5.82 7.23 8.21
C ALA A 46 4.66 7.55 9.18
N SER A 47 4.45 8.83 9.51
CA SER A 47 3.32 9.26 10.34
C SER A 47 1.96 8.94 9.69
N ASP A 48 1.83 9.16 8.39
CA ASP A 48 0.61 8.90 7.64
C ASP A 48 0.28 7.41 7.61
N VAL A 49 1.31 6.57 7.38
CA VAL A 49 1.19 5.11 7.45
C VAL A 49 0.77 4.65 8.83
N LEU A 50 1.33 5.21 9.90
CA LEU A 50 0.97 4.82 11.26
C LEU A 50 -0.47 5.22 11.61
N ARG A 51 -0.88 6.44 11.23
CA ARG A 51 -2.24 6.93 11.48
C ARG A 51 -3.28 6.07 10.76
N LEU A 52 -3.08 5.84 9.46
CA LEU A 52 -4.01 5.06 8.66
C LEU A 52 -3.97 3.56 9.02
N ALA A 53 -2.82 3.02 9.45
CA ALA A 53 -2.73 1.66 9.96
C ALA A 53 -3.54 1.47 11.24
N ALA A 54 -3.51 2.45 12.16
CA ALA A 54 -4.30 2.38 13.39
C ALA A 54 -5.80 2.38 13.08
N GLU A 55 -6.22 3.18 12.10
CA GLU A 55 -7.62 3.22 11.66
C GLU A 55 -8.04 1.89 10.99
N TRP A 56 -7.22 1.34 10.10
CA TRP A 56 -7.52 0.03 9.51
C TRP A 56 -7.55 -1.10 10.54
N LEU A 57 -6.61 -1.09 11.49
CA LEU A 57 -6.62 -2.04 12.59
C LEU A 57 -7.92 -1.95 13.39
N ARG A 58 -8.37 -0.73 13.70
CA ARG A 58 -9.63 -0.48 14.41
C ARG A 58 -10.82 -1.06 13.66
N ILE A 59 -10.98 -0.64 12.39
CA ILE A 59 -12.09 -1.06 11.52
C ILE A 59 -12.15 -2.58 11.43
N PHE A 60 -11.03 -3.22 11.10
CA PHE A 60 -10.99 -4.67 10.89
C PHE A 60 -11.16 -5.46 12.18
N GLN A 61 -10.65 -4.98 13.31
CA GLN A 61 -10.88 -5.63 14.61
C GLN A 61 -12.34 -5.52 15.05
N THR A 62 -12.99 -4.37 14.83
CA THR A 62 -14.42 -4.19 15.11
C THR A 62 -15.27 -5.20 14.36
N ASP A 63 -14.88 -5.51 13.12
CA ASP A 63 -15.60 -6.47 12.28
C ASP A 63 -15.07 -7.90 12.37
N GLY A 64 -14.18 -8.18 13.34
CA GLY A 64 -13.69 -9.53 13.64
C GLY A 64 -12.75 -10.12 12.58
N ILE A 65 -12.14 -9.31 11.72
CA ILE A 65 -11.16 -9.76 10.72
C ILE A 65 -9.83 -10.09 11.41
N PRO A 66 -9.34 -11.34 11.38
CA PRO A 66 -8.11 -11.72 12.07
C PRO A 66 -6.87 -11.06 11.44
N GLN A 67 -5.91 -10.64 12.27
CA GLN A 67 -4.60 -10.23 11.76
C GLN A 67 -3.91 -11.39 11.02
N GLY A 68 -3.07 -11.06 10.04
CA GLY A 68 -2.48 -12.00 9.10
C GLY A 68 -3.39 -12.33 7.91
N SER A 69 -4.68 -11.96 7.97
CA SER A 69 -5.61 -12.15 6.85
C SER A 69 -5.23 -11.31 5.63
N VAL A 70 -5.65 -11.80 4.46
CA VAL A 70 -5.52 -11.08 3.19
C VAL A 70 -6.61 -10.01 3.07
N VAL A 71 -6.20 -8.78 2.75
CA VAL A 71 -7.10 -7.64 2.51
C VAL A 71 -6.86 -7.11 1.10
N ALA A 72 -7.88 -7.15 0.26
CA ALA A 72 -7.85 -6.62 -1.09
C ALA A 72 -7.92 -5.09 -1.10
N ILE A 73 -7.20 -4.46 -2.04
CA ILE A 73 -7.07 -3.02 -2.18
C ILE A 73 -7.28 -2.62 -3.64
N CYS A 74 -8.34 -1.85 -3.89
CA CYS A 74 -8.78 -1.37 -5.21
C CYS A 74 -8.88 0.16 -5.21
N LEU A 75 -7.78 0.89 -5.45
CA LEU A 75 -7.75 2.35 -5.21
C LEU A 75 -7.47 3.24 -6.43
N GLY A 76 -6.88 2.70 -7.50
CA GLY A 76 -6.56 3.45 -8.72
C GLY A 76 -5.08 3.33 -9.07
N GLY A 77 -4.19 3.41 -8.08
CA GLY A 77 -2.76 3.09 -8.18
C GLY A 77 -1.83 4.25 -8.53
N TYR A 78 -2.32 5.49 -8.48
CA TYR A 78 -1.61 6.70 -8.92
C TYR A 78 -1.50 7.79 -7.85
N GLU A 79 -2.24 7.67 -6.74
CA GLU A 79 -2.26 8.68 -5.70
C GLU A 79 -1.29 8.34 -4.56
N TYR A 80 -0.86 9.38 -3.84
CA TYR A 80 -0.08 9.19 -2.61
C TYR A 80 -0.81 8.30 -1.60
N LEU A 81 -2.13 8.46 -1.46
CA LEU A 81 -2.93 7.66 -0.54
C LEU A 81 -2.94 6.18 -0.92
N ASP A 82 -2.81 5.82 -2.20
CA ASP A 82 -2.68 4.42 -2.62
C ASP A 82 -1.46 3.76 -1.99
N ALA A 83 -0.33 4.49 -1.98
CA ALA A 83 0.88 4.05 -1.31
C ALA A 83 0.67 3.93 0.21
N VAL A 84 0.07 4.96 0.83
CA VAL A 84 -0.20 4.96 2.27
C VAL A 84 -1.10 3.79 2.64
N HIS A 85 -2.17 3.49 1.89
CA HIS A 85 -3.04 2.34 2.12
C HIS A 85 -2.28 1.02 2.10
N VAL A 86 -1.47 0.76 1.07
CA VAL A 86 -0.71 -0.51 0.99
C VAL A 86 0.21 -0.70 2.19
N TYR A 87 0.99 0.32 2.54
CA TYR A 87 1.88 0.26 3.72
C TYR A 87 1.08 0.17 5.03
N SER A 88 -0.06 0.84 5.12
CA SER A 88 -0.89 0.88 6.33
C SER A 88 -1.55 -0.47 6.62
N ILE A 89 -2.05 -1.15 5.58
CA ILE A 89 -2.62 -2.50 5.69
C ILE A 89 -1.53 -3.48 6.19
N GLN A 90 -0.31 -3.41 5.64
CA GLN A 90 0.82 -4.19 6.16
C GLN A 90 1.15 -3.82 7.60
N ARG A 91 1.18 -2.53 7.93
CA ARG A 91 1.54 -2.04 9.27
C ARG A 91 0.50 -2.43 10.33
N ALA A 92 -0.77 -2.52 9.93
CA ALA A 92 -1.87 -3.02 10.75
C ALA A 92 -1.82 -4.54 10.98
N GLY A 93 -0.91 -5.25 10.29
CA GLY A 93 -0.68 -6.68 10.45
C GLY A 93 -1.46 -7.55 9.46
N TYR A 94 -1.91 -7.00 8.34
CA TYR A 94 -2.64 -7.74 7.29
C TYR A 94 -1.79 -7.88 6.02
N VAL A 95 -2.15 -8.83 5.15
CA VAL A 95 -1.47 -9.03 3.87
C VAL A 95 -2.23 -8.27 2.77
N PRO A 96 -1.67 -7.20 2.18
CA PRO A 96 -2.33 -6.50 1.09
C PRO A 96 -2.41 -7.38 -0.16
N HIS A 97 -3.57 -7.37 -0.81
CA HIS A 97 -3.79 -7.90 -2.15
C HIS A 97 -4.15 -6.73 -3.08
N THR A 98 -3.18 -6.25 -3.86
CA THR A 98 -3.32 -5.02 -4.63
C THR A 98 -3.81 -5.28 -6.05
N PHE A 99 -4.81 -4.51 -6.48
CA PHE A 99 -5.24 -4.45 -7.87
C PHE A 99 -4.74 -3.16 -8.52
N SER A 100 -3.68 -3.24 -9.32
CA SER A 100 -3.12 -2.08 -10.03
C SER A 100 -3.95 -1.66 -11.25
N ARG A 101 -4.76 -2.58 -11.78
CA ARG A 101 -5.78 -2.32 -12.80
C ARG A 101 -6.90 -3.32 -12.59
N LEU A 102 -8.13 -2.85 -12.44
CA LEU A 102 -9.26 -3.74 -12.24
C LEU A 102 -9.52 -4.57 -13.50
N PRO A 103 -9.46 -5.91 -13.42
CA PRO A 103 -10.02 -6.77 -14.46
C PRO A 103 -11.55 -6.74 -14.38
N GLY A 104 -12.23 -7.49 -15.26
CA GLY A 104 -13.67 -7.66 -15.16
C GLY A 104 -14.09 -8.26 -13.81
N ILE A 105 -15.29 -7.92 -13.33
CA ILE A 105 -15.78 -8.27 -11.99
C ILE A 105 -15.72 -9.76 -11.67
N GLU A 106 -15.99 -10.63 -12.64
CA GLU A 106 -15.90 -12.08 -12.44
C GLU A 106 -14.46 -12.53 -12.16
N VAL A 107 -13.48 -11.95 -12.85
CA VAL A 107 -12.05 -12.21 -12.58
C VAL A 107 -11.67 -11.70 -11.19
N ILE A 108 -12.22 -10.55 -10.76
CA ILE A 108 -11.98 -10.03 -9.41
C ILE A 108 -12.49 -11.03 -8.37
N LYS A 109 -13.74 -11.49 -8.48
CA LYS A 109 -14.32 -12.49 -7.55
C LYS A 109 -13.47 -13.75 -7.46
N ASP A 110 -13.01 -14.25 -8.60
CA ASP A 110 -12.14 -15.43 -8.65
C ASP A 110 -10.80 -15.20 -7.93
N LEU A 111 -10.16 -14.05 -8.17
CA LEU A 111 -8.90 -13.71 -7.52
C LEU A 111 -9.07 -13.48 -6.00
N LEU A 112 -10.19 -12.90 -5.57
CA LEU A 112 -10.53 -12.72 -4.15
C LEU A 112 -10.69 -14.08 -3.46
N LYS A 113 -11.41 -15.01 -4.10
CA LYS A 113 -11.58 -16.38 -3.62
C LYS A 113 -10.25 -17.14 -3.59
N GLU A 114 -9.47 -17.09 -4.66
CA GLU A 114 -8.19 -17.78 -4.76
C GLU A 114 -7.18 -17.26 -3.73
N SER A 115 -7.23 -15.97 -3.39
CA SER A 115 -6.36 -15.35 -2.40
C SER A 115 -6.80 -15.54 -0.95
N ASP A 116 -7.96 -16.17 -0.71
CA ASP A 116 -8.61 -16.25 0.61
C ASP A 116 -8.78 -14.87 1.25
N THR A 117 -9.17 -13.88 0.44
CA THR A 117 -9.38 -12.50 0.90
C THR A 117 -10.50 -12.46 1.95
N LYS A 118 -10.28 -11.72 3.04
CA LYS A 118 -11.26 -11.55 4.13
C LYS A 118 -11.96 -10.20 4.15
N ALA A 119 -11.39 -9.20 3.48
CA ALA A 119 -11.96 -7.86 3.39
C ALA A 119 -11.48 -7.17 2.11
N LEU A 120 -12.25 -6.21 1.61
CA LEU A 120 -11.90 -5.40 0.45
C LEU A 120 -12.00 -3.91 0.78
N VAL A 121 -10.95 -3.15 0.45
CA VAL A 121 -10.95 -1.68 0.49
C VAL A 121 -11.04 -1.15 -0.93
N ARG A 122 -11.98 -0.25 -1.21
CA ARG A 122 -12.20 0.33 -2.53
C ARG A 122 -12.23 1.85 -2.53
N ALA A 123 -11.73 2.46 -3.59
CA ALA A 123 -11.97 3.86 -3.88
C ALA A 123 -13.36 4.06 -4.50
N SER A 124 -13.91 5.27 -4.34
CA SER A 124 -15.30 5.61 -4.67
C SER A 124 -15.67 5.31 -6.13
N GLN A 125 -14.74 5.51 -7.07
CA GLN A 125 -14.93 5.25 -8.50
C GLN A 125 -15.19 3.78 -8.84
N PHE A 126 -14.94 2.85 -7.91
CA PHE A 126 -15.16 1.42 -8.09
C PHE A 126 -16.37 0.88 -7.33
N LYS A 127 -17.17 1.74 -6.67
CA LYS A 127 -18.36 1.33 -5.91
C LYS A 127 -19.31 0.49 -6.74
N ASP A 128 -19.69 0.98 -7.91
CA ASP A 128 -20.68 0.34 -8.78
C ASP A 128 -20.15 -0.97 -9.38
N VAL A 129 -18.91 -0.94 -9.88
CA VAL A 129 -18.25 -2.13 -10.47
C VAL A 129 -18.14 -3.27 -9.44
N LEU A 130 -17.87 -2.93 -8.18
CA LEU A 130 -17.68 -3.89 -7.09
C LEU A 130 -18.95 -4.18 -6.29
N ALA A 131 -20.11 -3.61 -6.66
CA ALA A 131 -21.36 -3.74 -5.90
C ALA A 131 -21.88 -5.18 -5.84
N SER A 132 -21.49 -6.04 -6.78
CA SER A 132 -21.91 -7.45 -6.82
C SER A 132 -21.11 -8.39 -5.92
N ILE A 133 -20.10 -7.89 -5.21
CA ILE A 133 -19.33 -8.68 -4.23
C ILE A 133 -20.06 -8.61 -2.89
N GLN A 134 -20.50 -9.77 -2.38
CA GLN A 134 -21.29 -9.85 -1.14
C GLN A 134 -20.69 -10.82 -0.11
N ASP A 135 -19.72 -11.66 -0.52
CA ASP A 135 -19.17 -12.73 0.32
C ASP A 135 -18.16 -12.24 1.38
N ILE A 136 -17.69 -11.00 1.26
CA ILE A 136 -16.72 -10.37 2.16
C ILE A 136 -17.12 -8.93 2.45
N PRO A 137 -16.79 -8.38 3.63
CA PRO A 137 -17.01 -6.97 3.93
C PRO A 137 -16.20 -6.07 3.01
N ILE A 138 -16.82 -4.96 2.60
CA ILE A 138 -16.26 -3.96 1.72
C ILE A 138 -16.25 -2.61 2.44
N TYR A 139 -15.09 -1.96 2.42
CA TYR A 139 -14.87 -0.67 3.04
C TYR A 139 -14.52 0.37 1.98
N ASP A 140 -15.01 1.59 2.19
CA ASP A 140 -14.55 2.73 1.41
C ASP A 140 -13.17 3.16 1.88
N ALA A 141 -12.31 3.50 0.93
CA ALA A 141 -10.98 4.00 1.20
C ALA A 141 -11.05 5.35 1.92
N VAL A 142 -10.14 5.54 2.86
CA VAL A 142 -9.94 6.82 3.53
C VAL A 142 -9.33 7.81 2.54
N THR A 143 -10.09 8.85 2.18
CA THR A 143 -9.67 9.86 1.19
C THR A 143 -8.97 11.08 1.82
N SER A 144 -8.94 11.17 3.15
CA SER A 144 -8.25 12.23 3.88
C SER A 144 -7.59 11.66 5.13
N LEU A 145 -6.34 12.08 5.38
CA LEU A 145 -5.61 11.72 6.59
C LEU A 145 -5.88 12.68 7.75
N ASP A 146 -6.81 13.63 7.59
CA ASP A 146 -7.42 14.37 8.70
C ASP A 146 -8.44 13.50 9.44
N LEU A 147 -7.97 12.31 9.82
CA LEU A 147 -8.62 11.44 10.77
C LEU A 147 -8.45 12.17 12.09
N GLY A 148 -9.51 12.86 12.55
CA GLY A 148 -9.49 13.63 13.79
C GLY A 148 -8.94 12.81 14.97
N ASP A 149 -8.70 13.47 16.10
CA ASP A 149 -8.20 12.80 17.32
C ASP A 149 -9.31 11.92 17.92
N VAL A 150 -9.61 10.80 17.27
CA VAL A 150 -10.60 9.83 17.73
C VAL A 150 -9.94 9.09 18.89
N GLY A 151 -10.40 9.41 20.09
CA GLY A 151 -9.86 8.93 21.36
C GLY A 151 -9.51 7.44 21.34
N SER A 152 -8.31 7.13 21.84
CA SER A 152 -7.74 5.79 21.98
C SER A 152 -7.65 5.00 20.66
N SER A 153 -6.92 5.52 19.68
CA SER A 153 -6.48 4.71 18.53
C SER A 153 -5.87 3.39 19.01
N PRO A 154 -6.21 2.24 18.41
CA PRO A 154 -5.71 0.96 18.88
C PRO A 154 -4.19 0.96 18.83
N LYS A 155 -3.57 0.39 19.86
CA LYS A 155 -2.12 0.24 19.88
C LYS A 155 -1.72 -0.72 18.78
N LEU A 156 -1.08 -0.18 17.74
CA LEU A 156 -0.51 -0.99 16.68
C LEU A 156 0.45 -2.04 17.26
N PRO A 157 0.47 -3.27 16.71
CA PRO A 157 1.47 -4.26 17.09
C PRO A 157 2.89 -3.68 16.95
N PRO A 158 3.85 -4.13 17.76
CA PRO A 158 5.25 -3.78 17.55
C PRO A 158 5.65 -4.06 16.10
N LEU A 159 6.47 -3.20 15.51
CA LEU A 159 7.05 -3.49 14.21
C LEU A 159 8.01 -4.68 14.40
N GLN A 160 7.61 -5.85 13.90
CA GLN A 160 8.37 -7.10 14.03
C GLN A 160 8.92 -7.53 12.68
N ARG A 161 10.15 -8.07 12.70
CA ARG A 161 10.74 -8.67 11.50
C ARG A 161 10.03 -9.99 11.23
N PRO A 162 9.74 -10.31 9.97
CA PRO A 162 9.22 -11.62 9.63
C PRO A 162 10.15 -12.71 10.16
N THR A 163 9.60 -13.64 10.91
CA THR A 163 10.34 -14.78 11.47
C THR A 163 10.48 -15.88 10.43
N ASN A 164 9.50 -16.03 9.54
CA ASN A 164 9.54 -16.96 8.42
C ASN A 164 9.68 -16.21 7.07
N PRO A 165 10.75 -16.43 6.30
CA PRO A 165 10.94 -15.81 4.98
C PRO A 165 9.88 -16.20 3.94
N ASN A 166 9.17 -17.31 4.13
CA ASN A 166 8.16 -17.81 3.19
C ASN A 166 6.76 -17.22 3.42
N ASP A 167 6.54 -16.51 4.54
CA ASP A 167 5.26 -15.88 4.80
C ASP A 167 4.97 -14.79 3.77
N LEU A 168 3.68 -14.63 3.43
CA LEU A 168 3.22 -13.68 2.43
C LEU A 168 3.43 -12.25 2.92
N SER A 169 4.00 -11.42 2.06
CA SER A 169 4.16 -9.98 2.30
C SER A 169 3.10 -9.18 1.54
N ILE A 170 2.81 -9.56 0.29
CA ILE A 170 1.87 -8.89 -0.59
C ILE A 170 1.42 -9.88 -1.67
N ILE A 171 0.19 -9.73 -2.13
CA ILE A 171 -0.35 -10.44 -3.29
C ILE A 171 -0.64 -9.40 -4.37
N THR A 172 -0.23 -9.70 -5.60
CA THR A 172 -0.56 -8.90 -6.78
C THR A 172 -1.10 -9.84 -7.86
N HIS A 173 -1.38 -9.34 -9.06
CA HIS A 173 -1.78 -10.19 -10.17
C HIS A 173 -1.05 -9.82 -11.46
N THR A 174 -0.89 -10.80 -12.34
CA THR A 174 -0.38 -10.56 -13.70
C THR A 174 -1.44 -9.84 -14.55
N SER A 175 -1.04 -9.29 -15.70
CA SER A 175 -1.97 -8.65 -16.65
C SER A 175 -2.87 -9.67 -17.38
N GLY A 176 -2.49 -10.95 -17.38
CA GLY A 176 -3.19 -12.01 -18.10
C GLY A 176 -2.96 -12.02 -19.62
N SER A 177 -2.01 -11.25 -20.16
CA SER A 177 -1.81 -11.12 -21.61
C SER A 177 -1.49 -12.44 -22.34
N THR A 178 -0.80 -13.38 -21.68
CA THR A 178 -0.41 -14.66 -22.30
C THR A 178 -1.47 -15.75 -22.13
N SER A 179 -2.13 -15.83 -20.97
CA SER A 179 -3.11 -16.89 -20.66
C SER A 179 -4.57 -16.43 -20.78
N GLY A 180 -4.83 -15.20 -21.21
CA GLY A 180 -6.16 -14.59 -21.27
C GLY A 180 -6.77 -14.25 -19.90
N ARG A 181 -6.12 -14.62 -18.79
CA ARG A 181 -6.63 -14.44 -17.43
C ARG A 181 -5.49 -14.06 -16.46
N PRO A 182 -5.63 -12.96 -15.70
CA PRO A 182 -4.78 -12.63 -14.57
C PRO A 182 -4.61 -13.80 -13.60
N LYS A 183 -3.42 -13.95 -13.04
CA LYS A 183 -3.11 -14.95 -12.00
C LYS A 183 -2.49 -14.28 -10.79
N LEU A 184 -2.74 -14.82 -9.60
CA LEU A 184 -2.11 -14.32 -8.38
C LEU A 184 -0.60 -14.48 -8.43
N VAL A 185 0.10 -13.41 -8.05
CA VAL A 185 1.52 -13.38 -7.77
C VAL A 185 1.67 -13.23 -6.26
N ARG A 186 2.03 -14.32 -5.60
CA ARG A 186 2.21 -14.38 -4.14
C ARG A 186 3.65 -14.03 -3.79
N ILE A 187 3.86 -12.84 -3.26
CA ILE A 187 5.20 -12.32 -2.96
C ILE A 187 5.46 -12.48 -1.46
N ASN A 188 6.43 -13.33 -1.12
CA ASN A 188 6.84 -13.56 0.26
C ASN A 188 7.94 -12.58 0.71
N HIS A 189 8.24 -12.57 2.01
CA HIS A 189 9.27 -11.69 2.58
C HIS A 189 10.68 -11.95 2.03
N ARG A 190 11.01 -13.19 1.64
CA ARG A 190 12.29 -13.49 0.96
C ARG A 190 12.42 -12.74 -0.35
N TRP A 191 11.38 -12.79 -1.18
CA TRP A 191 11.35 -12.10 -2.46
C TRP A 191 11.50 -10.60 -2.23
N ILE A 192 10.69 -10.01 -1.35
CA ILE A 192 10.79 -8.59 -1.03
C ILE A 192 12.20 -8.21 -0.59
N ASN A 193 12.79 -8.95 0.36
CA ASN A 193 14.15 -8.69 0.82
C ASN A 193 15.19 -8.76 -0.32
N ALA A 194 15.11 -9.78 -1.18
CA ALA A 194 16.02 -9.92 -2.32
C ALA A 194 15.87 -8.76 -3.29
N THR A 195 14.65 -8.32 -3.57
CA THR A 195 14.42 -7.17 -4.44
C THR A 195 14.97 -5.89 -3.80
N ILE A 196 14.91 -5.72 -2.45
CA ILE A 196 15.37 -4.51 -1.75
C ILE A 196 16.89 -4.42 -1.87
N GLN A 197 17.56 -5.56 -1.69
CA GLN A 197 19.00 -5.70 -1.87
C GLN A 197 19.40 -5.39 -3.31
N LYS A 198 18.67 -5.94 -4.30
CA LYS A 198 18.91 -5.68 -5.73
C LYS A 198 18.71 -4.20 -6.10
N ALA A 199 17.75 -3.52 -5.48
CA ALA A 199 17.48 -2.10 -5.71
C ALA A 199 18.40 -1.16 -4.88
N HIS A 200 19.39 -1.72 -4.17
CA HIS A 200 20.31 -0.99 -3.30
C HIS A 200 19.58 -0.08 -2.28
N ASN A 201 18.59 -0.64 -1.58
CA ASN A 201 17.75 0.05 -0.59
C ASN A 201 16.98 1.25 -1.19
N PRO A 202 15.85 1.00 -1.87
CA PRO A 202 15.18 2.00 -2.70
C PRO A 202 14.60 3.20 -1.90
N LEU A 203 14.39 3.03 -0.58
CA LEU A 203 13.92 4.11 0.30
C LEU A 203 15.07 4.79 1.08
N THR A 204 16.32 4.56 0.71
CA THR A 204 17.45 5.33 1.24
C THR A 204 17.70 6.51 0.29
N PRO A 205 17.60 7.77 0.76
CA PRO A 205 18.02 8.94 -0.01
C PRO A 205 19.49 8.78 -0.45
N GLY A 206 19.75 8.87 -1.76
CA GLY A 206 21.07 8.60 -2.36
C GLY A 206 21.64 9.81 -3.11
N SER A 207 22.96 9.98 -3.02
CA SER A 207 23.75 11.19 -3.29
C SER A 207 24.08 11.50 -4.77
N SER A 208 23.19 11.27 -5.74
CA SER A 208 23.52 11.53 -7.17
C SER A 208 22.39 12.22 -7.96
N THR A 209 22.80 12.88 -9.06
CA THR A 209 22.25 14.04 -9.78
C THR A 209 20.85 13.93 -10.42
N GLY A 210 19.81 13.49 -9.70
CA GLY A 210 18.43 13.76 -10.13
C GLY A 210 17.34 12.82 -9.61
N PRO A 211 16.06 13.21 -9.74
CA PRO A 211 14.93 12.40 -9.31
C PRO A 211 14.74 11.14 -10.15
N VAL A 212 14.33 10.03 -9.52
CA VAL A 212 14.08 8.74 -10.17
C VAL A 212 12.69 8.22 -9.79
N ILE A 213 11.89 7.82 -10.78
CA ILE A 213 10.62 7.11 -10.53
C ILE A 213 10.95 5.64 -10.25
N VAL A 214 10.51 5.13 -9.10
CA VAL A 214 10.73 3.75 -8.71
C VAL A 214 9.38 3.10 -8.42
N ASN A 215 8.84 2.36 -9.39
CA ASN A 215 7.71 1.47 -9.12
C ASN A 215 8.24 0.24 -8.38
N TRP A 216 7.88 0.11 -7.11
CA TRP A 216 8.50 -0.87 -6.22
C TRP A 216 7.54 -1.80 -5.48
N MET A 217 6.22 -1.58 -5.51
CA MET A 217 5.22 -2.49 -4.89
C MET A 217 3.88 -2.53 -5.64
N SER A 218 3.91 -2.57 -6.97
CA SER A 218 2.70 -2.46 -7.82
C SER A 218 1.93 -1.14 -7.66
N VAL A 219 2.49 -0.18 -6.91
CA VAL A 219 2.16 1.24 -6.93
C VAL A 219 3.32 1.93 -7.63
N SER A 220 3.02 2.74 -8.65
CA SER A 220 4.03 3.60 -9.27
C SER A 220 4.37 4.69 -8.26
N LEU A 221 5.58 4.65 -7.69
CA LEU A 221 6.02 5.58 -6.66
C LEU A 221 7.09 6.52 -7.22
N TYR A 222 6.89 7.82 -7.08
CA TYR A 222 7.92 8.82 -7.32
C TYR A 222 8.76 8.96 -6.05
N THR A 223 9.98 8.41 -6.04
CA THR A 223 10.91 8.52 -4.90
C THR A 223 12.09 9.40 -5.30
N PRO A 224 12.14 10.68 -4.87
CA PRO A 224 13.31 11.49 -5.13
C PRO A 224 14.49 10.93 -4.34
N LYS A 225 15.56 10.55 -5.04
CA LYS A 225 16.87 10.32 -4.44
C LYS A 225 17.59 11.68 -4.40
N PHE A 226 17.94 12.15 -3.19
CA PHE A 226 18.81 13.30 -2.97
C PHE A 226 20.14 12.84 -2.42
#